data_AF-A0A0F0IKG2-F1
#
_entry.id   AF-A0A0F0IKG2-F1
#
_cell.length_a   1.000
_cell.length_b   1.000
_cell.length_c   1.000
_cell.angle_alpha   90.00
_cell.angle_beta   90.00
_cell.angle_gamma   90.00
#
_symmetry.space_group_name_H-M   'P 1'
#
loop_
_entity.id
_entity.type
_entity.pdbx_description
1 polymer ?
#
loop_
_entity_poly.entity_id
_entity_poly.type
_entity_poly.pdbx_seq_one_letter_code
_entity_poly.pdbx_strand_id
1 'polypeptide(L)'
;MTVTTATTTNMVSPSKGSGNIIDIGTGTTHDTVESQEKQVLQQRLLKQQDGKRWLPTALIWEDESAHRLWWEANTLDEFYSIRDEVNLLKRWEQDIARQVLDHSVLIDLGCGSPSTSSRNWYRLCDYQGRMLLGLDACDDDEKVWRSYNDVNDCWHRMIRNGLVLSNKVLGHEWYRPEDWEVIGVCHRRSPTLTHRCVARAIRVVRCEPLDLHFAPGEEIVTNEWYKYSPNEMQKQFGGVGLSNIRQWKLPSGPVYDYLLALA
;
A
#
# COMPACT_ATOMS: atom_id res chain seq x y z
N MET A 1 -51.34 23.00 -7.80
CA MET A 1 -51.06 21.73 -8.52
C MET A 1 -49.74 21.21 -7.99
N THR A 2 -49.83 20.24 -7.09
CA THR A 2 -48.69 19.64 -6.40
C THR A 2 -48.84 18.14 -6.67
N VAL A 3 -47.95 17.59 -7.49
CA VAL A 3 -47.91 16.16 -7.77
C VAL A 3 -46.68 15.61 -7.07
N THR A 4 -46.95 14.81 -6.04
CA THR A 4 -46.01 13.90 -5.39
C THR A 4 -45.76 12.73 -6.34
N THR A 5 -44.51 12.35 -6.55
CA THR A 5 -44.17 11.05 -7.13
C THR A 5 -43.09 10.39 -6.28
N ALA A 6 -43.50 9.35 -5.56
CA ALA A 6 -42.64 8.31 -5.06
C ALA A 6 -42.25 7.41 -6.24
N THR A 7 -40.99 6.97 -6.29
CA THR A 7 -40.57 5.89 -7.19
C THR A 7 -39.98 4.77 -6.35
N THR A 8 -40.84 3.83 -6.01
CA THR A 8 -40.46 2.46 -5.68
C THR A 8 -40.06 1.76 -6.97
N THR A 9 -38.88 1.14 -7.01
CA THR A 9 -38.58 0.08 -7.97
C THR A 9 -38.10 -1.12 -7.18
N ASN A 10 -38.91 -2.16 -7.20
CA ASN A 10 -38.64 -3.43 -6.54
C ASN A 10 -38.42 -4.49 -7.62
N MET A 11 -37.43 -5.36 -7.36
CA MET A 11 -37.23 -6.72 -7.87
C MET A 11 -36.78 -6.91 -9.32
N VAL A 12 -35.66 -7.62 -9.51
CA VAL A 12 -35.63 -9.05 -9.90
C VAL A 12 -34.27 -9.65 -9.49
N SER A 13 -34.26 -10.82 -8.84
CA SER A 13 -33.10 -11.73 -8.76
C SER A 13 -33.31 -12.89 -9.74
N PRO A 14 -32.29 -13.28 -10.50
CA PRO A 14 -31.80 -14.67 -10.52
C PRO A 14 -30.26 -14.69 -10.61
N SER A 15 -29.47 -15.70 -10.28
CA SER A 15 -29.61 -17.06 -9.76
C SER A 15 -28.18 -17.52 -9.41
N LYS A 16 -28.05 -18.54 -8.56
CA LYS A 16 -26.84 -19.29 -8.16
C LYS A 16 -25.53 -19.04 -8.95
N GLY A 17 -24.51 -18.60 -8.21
CA GLY A 17 -23.10 -18.81 -8.55
C GLY A 17 -22.36 -17.61 -9.15
N SER A 18 -22.40 -16.44 -8.51
CA SER A 18 -21.46 -15.37 -8.85
C SER A 18 -21.10 -14.60 -7.58
N GLY A 19 -19.82 -14.52 -7.27
CA GLY A 19 -19.33 -13.65 -6.20
C GLY A 19 -19.65 -12.21 -6.56
N ASN A 20 -20.26 -11.46 -5.64
CA ASN A 20 -20.45 -10.02 -5.79
C ASN A 20 -19.13 -9.33 -5.48
N ILE A 21 -18.54 -8.66 -6.47
CA ILE A 21 -17.47 -7.70 -6.23
C ILE A 21 -18.15 -6.40 -5.81
N ILE A 22 -17.97 -6.00 -4.55
CA ILE A 22 -18.41 -4.71 -4.04
C ILE A 22 -17.20 -3.79 -4.09
N ASP A 23 -17.20 -2.86 -5.03
CA ASP A 23 -16.23 -1.79 -5.10
C ASP A 23 -16.59 -0.71 -4.06
N ILE A 24 -15.66 -0.44 -3.14
CA ILE A 24 -15.78 0.60 -2.11
C ILE A 24 -15.04 1.89 -2.48
N GLY A 25 -14.55 2.00 -3.73
CA GLY A 25 -13.85 3.16 -4.25
C GLY A 25 -14.77 4.36 -4.47
N THR A 26 -14.64 5.37 -3.59
CA THR A 26 -14.86 6.83 -3.77
C THR A 26 -15.92 7.30 -4.78
N GLY A 27 -17.10 6.70 -4.79
CA GLY A 27 -18.26 7.24 -5.51
C GLY A 27 -18.85 8.44 -4.77
N THR A 28 -18.26 9.65 -4.93
CA THR A 28 -18.82 11.04 -4.80
C THR A 28 -17.81 12.13 -4.33
N THR A 29 -16.49 11.90 -4.28
CA THR A 29 -15.62 12.55 -3.27
C THR A 29 -14.35 13.30 -3.74
N HIS A 30 -14.27 13.88 -4.95
CA HIS A 30 -13.02 14.55 -5.39
C HIS A 30 -12.57 15.71 -4.48
N ASP A 31 -13.46 16.67 -4.17
CA ASP A 31 -13.12 17.81 -3.29
C ASP A 31 -12.76 17.37 -1.86
N THR A 32 -13.42 16.31 -1.37
CA THR A 32 -13.12 15.77 -0.03
C THR A 32 -11.79 15.06 0.02
N VAL A 33 -11.36 14.37 -1.05
CA VAL A 33 -10.06 13.68 -1.10
C VAL A 33 -8.93 14.70 -1.15
N GLU A 34 -9.01 15.70 -2.02
CA GLU A 34 -7.99 16.77 -2.11
C GLU A 34 -7.88 17.54 -0.77
N SER A 35 -9.02 17.79 -0.11
CA SER A 35 -9.03 18.42 1.22
C SER A 35 -8.35 17.58 2.31
N GLN A 36 -8.49 16.25 2.25
CA GLN A 36 -7.85 15.33 3.19
C GLN A 36 -6.34 15.25 2.93
N GLU A 37 -5.92 15.13 1.68
CA GLU A 37 -4.50 15.10 1.30
C GLU A 37 -3.79 16.38 1.73
N LYS A 38 -4.43 17.54 1.50
CA LYS A 38 -3.93 18.82 1.97
C LYS A 38 -3.78 18.86 3.49
N GLN A 39 -4.75 18.34 4.24
CA GLN A 39 -4.68 18.26 5.69
C GLN A 39 -3.51 17.37 6.15
N VAL A 40 -3.31 16.21 5.53
CA VAL A 40 -2.22 15.30 5.88
C VAL A 40 -0.86 15.91 5.54
N LEU A 41 -0.72 16.59 4.39
CA LEU A 41 0.49 17.35 4.04
C LEU A 41 0.78 18.43 5.09
N GLN A 42 -0.23 19.23 5.47
CA GLN A 42 -0.06 20.26 6.49
C GLN A 42 0.41 19.68 7.83
N GLN A 43 -0.14 18.54 8.24
CA GLN A 43 0.20 17.91 9.51
C GLN A 43 1.57 17.22 9.49
N ARG A 44 1.87 16.45 8.45
CA ARG A 44 3.04 15.56 8.46
C ARG A 44 4.23 16.11 7.68
N LEU A 45 4.00 16.88 6.62
CA LEU A 45 5.08 17.52 5.86
C LEU A 45 5.44 18.87 6.47
N LEU A 46 4.46 19.76 6.66
CA LEU A 46 4.74 21.14 7.11
C LEU A 46 5.04 21.22 8.61
N LYS A 47 4.18 20.63 9.44
CA LYS A 47 4.33 20.65 10.91
C LYS A 47 5.24 19.57 11.48
N GLN A 48 5.65 18.61 10.66
CA GLN A 48 6.39 17.40 11.08
C GLN A 48 5.56 16.47 11.98
N GLN A 49 5.86 15.19 11.90
CA GLN A 49 5.37 14.17 12.82
C GLN A 49 6.57 13.45 13.43
N ASP A 50 6.65 13.43 14.76
CA ASP A 50 7.74 12.81 15.52
C ASP A 50 9.14 13.32 15.09
N GLY A 51 9.23 14.63 14.83
CA GLY A 51 10.46 15.29 14.37
C GLY A 51 10.86 14.97 12.93
N LYS A 52 9.99 14.30 12.15
CA LYS A 52 10.23 13.96 10.75
C LYS A 52 9.19 14.59 9.85
N ARG A 53 9.60 14.93 8.64
CA ARG A 53 8.69 15.35 7.57
C ARG A 53 8.27 14.13 6.77
N TRP A 54 6.97 14.00 6.47
CA TRP A 54 6.45 12.89 5.67
C TRP A 54 5.67 13.37 4.46
N LEU A 55 5.96 12.75 3.31
CA LEU A 55 5.07 12.79 2.16
C LEU A 55 3.97 11.73 2.35
N PRO A 56 2.68 12.08 2.25
CA PRO A 56 1.60 11.10 2.30
C PRO A 56 1.74 10.10 1.15
N THR A 57 1.64 8.81 1.46
CA THR A 57 1.75 7.76 0.44
C THR A 57 0.66 7.87 -0.63
N ALA A 58 -0.53 8.39 -0.30
CA ALA A 58 -1.61 8.60 -1.26
C ALA A 58 -1.15 9.36 -2.52
N LEU A 59 -0.35 10.41 -2.36
CA LEU A 59 0.19 11.21 -3.48
C LEU A 59 1.17 10.42 -4.37
N ILE A 60 1.83 9.39 -3.82
CA ILE A 60 2.74 8.53 -4.57
C ILE A 60 1.96 7.61 -5.52
N TRP A 61 0.68 7.34 -5.21
CA TRP A 61 -0.19 6.39 -5.89
C TRP A 61 -1.32 7.05 -6.68
N GLU A 62 -1.41 8.39 -6.68
CA GLU A 62 -2.63 9.12 -7.04
C GLU A 62 -3.04 8.99 -8.51
N ASP A 63 -2.07 9.03 -9.44
CA ASP A 63 -2.36 9.18 -10.87
C ASP A 63 -2.03 7.96 -11.75
N GLU A 64 -2.48 8.03 -13.00
CA GLU A 64 -2.22 6.97 -13.99
C GLU A 64 -0.72 6.73 -14.25
N SER A 65 0.12 7.75 -14.06
CA SER A 65 1.56 7.59 -14.22
C SER A 65 2.15 6.72 -13.11
N ALA A 66 1.71 6.91 -11.87
CA ALA A 66 2.05 6.09 -10.72
C ALA A 66 1.62 4.63 -10.93
N HIS A 67 0.40 4.40 -11.42
CA HIS A 67 -0.07 3.04 -11.73
C HIS A 67 0.75 2.35 -12.82
N ARG A 68 1.16 3.06 -13.88
CA ARG A 68 2.03 2.49 -14.92
C ARG A 68 3.41 2.13 -14.38
N LEU A 69 4.02 3.02 -13.60
CA LEU A 69 5.32 2.78 -12.97
C LEU A 69 5.27 1.62 -11.98
N TRP A 70 4.18 1.50 -11.22
CA TRP A 70 3.96 0.35 -10.35
C TRP A 70 3.91 -0.95 -11.16
N TRP A 71 3.12 -1.00 -12.24
CA TRP A 71 3.07 -2.20 -13.08
C TRP A 71 4.43 -2.57 -13.66
N GLU A 72 5.18 -1.58 -14.14
CA GLU A 72 6.54 -1.78 -14.63
C GLU A 72 7.42 -2.38 -13.53
N ALA A 73 7.48 -1.76 -12.35
CA ALA A 73 8.26 -2.24 -11.21
C ALA A 73 7.90 -3.67 -10.79
N ASN A 74 6.61 -4.03 -10.82
CA ASN A 74 6.13 -5.36 -10.43
C ASN A 74 6.48 -6.47 -11.43
N THR A 75 6.83 -6.11 -12.66
CA THR A 75 7.27 -7.08 -13.68
C THR A 75 8.77 -7.33 -13.66
N LEU A 76 9.54 -6.53 -12.91
CA LEU A 76 10.98 -6.67 -12.78
C LEU A 76 11.34 -7.86 -11.88
N ASP A 77 12.43 -8.55 -12.22
CA ASP A 77 12.85 -9.77 -11.52
C ASP A 77 13.27 -9.51 -10.07
N GLU A 78 13.78 -8.30 -9.81
CA GLU A 78 14.19 -7.78 -8.52
C GLU A 78 13.01 -7.61 -7.56
N PHE A 79 11.80 -7.31 -8.07
CA PHE A 79 10.60 -7.17 -7.23
C PHE A 79 9.93 -8.53 -6.97
N TYR A 80 10.54 -9.28 -6.05
CA TYR A 80 10.12 -10.66 -5.76
C TYR A 80 8.78 -10.79 -5.05
N SER A 81 8.35 -9.80 -4.26
CA SER A 81 7.29 -9.99 -3.25
C SER A 81 5.97 -10.48 -3.86
N ILE A 82 5.47 -9.81 -4.90
CA ILE A 82 4.23 -10.20 -5.57
C ILE A 82 4.40 -11.54 -6.29
N ARG A 83 5.51 -11.74 -7.02
CA ARG A 83 5.79 -13.01 -7.70
C ARG A 83 5.78 -14.18 -6.71
N ASP A 84 6.40 -14.01 -5.55
CA ASP A 84 6.51 -15.04 -4.52
C ASP A 84 5.14 -15.31 -3.87
N GLU A 85 4.34 -14.29 -3.59
CA GLU A 85 2.96 -14.45 -3.11
C GLU A 85 2.09 -15.20 -4.12
N VAL A 86 2.15 -14.83 -5.41
CA VAL A 86 1.41 -15.52 -6.48
C VAL A 86 1.78 -17.00 -6.57
N ASN A 87 3.07 -17.31 -6.47
CA ASN A 87 3.57 -18.68 -6.52
C ASN A 87 3.19 -19.48 -5.26
N LEU A 88 3.16 -18.83 -4.09
CA LEU A 88 2.69 -19.39 -2.84
C LEU A 88 1.21 -19.77 -2.96
N LEU A 89 0.37 -18.83 -3.39
CA LEU A 89 -1.07 -19.06 -3.57
C LEU A 89 -1.35 -20.20 -4.53
N LYS A 90 -0.69 -20.23 -5.70
CA LYS A 90 -0.83 -21.34 -6.65
C LYS A 90 -0.42 -22.69 -6.07
N ARG A 91 0.67 -22.71 -5.28
CA ARG A 91 1.15 -23.95 -4.66
C ARG A 91 0.17 -24.48 -3.62
N TRP A 92 -0.44 -23.59 -2.85
CA TRP A 92 -1.27 -23.92 -1.70
C TRP A 92 -2.76 -23.75 -1.94
N GLU A 93 -3.19 -23.50 -3.18
CA GLU A 93 -4.57 -23.13 -3.54
C GLU A 93 -5.60 -24.13 -2.99
N GLN A 94 -5.30 -25.43 -3.05
CA GLN A 94 -6.21 -26.46 -2.57
C GLN A 94 -6.30 -26.48 -1.05
N ASP A 95 -5.18 -26.28 -0.35
CA ASP A 95 -5.16 -26.24 1.11
C ASP A 95 -5.79 -24.97 1.66
N ILE A 96 -5.56 -23.83 1.01
CA ILE A 96 -6.20 -22.55 1.32
C ILE A 96 -7.71 -22.66 1.08
N ALA A 97 -8.13 -23.17 -0.08
CA ALA A 97 -9.55 -23.34 -0.41
C ALA A 97 -10.28 -24.22 0.62
N ARG A 98 -9.65 -25.28 1.14
CA ARG A 98 -10.21 -26.11 2.21
C ARG A 98 -10.41 -25.37 3.54
N GLN A 99 -9.73 -24.25 3.75
CA GLN A 99 -9.91 -23.43 4.96
C GLN A 99 -11.03 -22.40 4.83
N VAL A 100 -11.48 -22.13 3.60
CA VAL A 100 -12.60 -21.23 3.32
C VAL A 100 -13.88 -21.94 3.73
N LEU A 101 -14.57 -21.39 4.72
CA LEU A 101 -15.82 -21.95 5.20
C LEU A 101 -16.99 -21.60 4.28
N ASP A 102 -18.06 -22.38 4.38
CA ASP A 102 -19.32 -22.03 3.74
C ASP A 102 -19.78 -20.64 4.19
N HIS A 103 -20.32 -19.87 3.25
CA HIS A 103 -20.76 -18.49 3.45
C HIS A 103 -19.63 -17.48 3.73
N SER A 104 -18.36 -17.80 3.51
CA SER A 104 -17.27 -16.81 3.59
C SER A 104 -17.47 -15.65 2.61
N VAL A 105 -17.10 -14.44 3.03
CA VAL A 105 -16.90 -13.29 2.14
C VAL A 105 -15.41 -13.14 1.89
N LEU A 106 -15.10 -12.64 0.72
CA LEU A 106 -13.76 -12.30 0.33
C LEU A 106 -13.68 -10.79 0.24
N ILE A 107 -12.73 -10.19 0.95
CA ILE A 107 -12.52 -8.75 1.00
C ILE A 107 -11.06 -8.48 0.65
N ASP A 108 -10.82 -7.99 -0.56
CA ASP A 108 -9.48 -7.58 -0.98
C ASP A 108 -9.16 -6.17 -0.45
N LEU A 109 -8.23 -6.11 0.51
CA LEU A 109 -7.70 -4.87 1.05
C LEU A 109 -6.37 -4.55 0.35
N GLY A 110 -6.41 -4.28 -0.96
CA GLY A 110 -5.22 -3.93 -1.73
C GLY A 110 -5.26 -4.17 -3.24
N CYS A 111 -6.40 -4.02 -3.92
CA CYS A 111 -6.43 -4.21 -5.38
C CYS A 111 -5.79 -3.03 -6.12
N GLY A 112 -4.53 -3.18 -6.54
CA GLY A 112 -3.96 -2.32 -7.57
C GLY A 112 -4.70 -2.53 -8.90
N SER A 113 -5.44 -1.50 -9.34
CA SER A 113 -6.22 -1.35 -10.60
C SER A 113 -7.24 -2.46 -11.00
N PRO A 114 -8.46 -2.10 -11.46
CA PRO A 114 -9.47 -3.06 -11.96
C PRO A 114 -9.17 -3.65 -13.35
N SER A 115 -8.09 -3.26 -14.04
CA SER A 115 -7.93 -3.50 -15.48
C SER A 115 -7.37 -4.89 -15.88
N THR A 116 -7.23 -5.83 -14.96
CA THR A 116 -6.82 -7.21 -15.26
C THR A 116 -7.79 -8.22 -14.64
N SER A 117 -9.00 -8.24 -15.18
CA SER A 117 -10.10 -9.19 -14.89
C SER A 117 -9.79 -10.67 -15.27
N SER A 118 -8.56 -11.16 -15.11
CA SER A 118 -8.22 -12.53 -15.50
C SER A 118 -7.27 -13.30 -14.56
N ARG A 119 -6.84 -12.75 -13.42
CA ARG A 119 -6.19 -13.55 -12.36
C ARG A 119 -6.57 -13.01 -10.99
N ASN A 120 -7.48 -13.72 -10.35
CA ASN A 120 -8.08 -13.42 -9.05
C ASN A 120 -7.03 -13.36 -7.93
N TRP A 121 -7.08 -12.32 -7.09
CA TRP A 121 -6.28 -12.18 -5.88
C TRP A 121 -7.19 -11.96 -4.68
N TYR A 122 -6.90 -12.63 -3.58
CA TYR A 122 -7.87 -12.89 -2.53
C TYR A 122 -7.27 -12.69 -1.13
N ARG A 123 -7.74 -11.67 -0.40
CA ARG A 123 -7.72 -11.64 1.06
C ARG A 123 -9.11 -12.03 1.56
N LEU A 124 -9.18 -13.07 2.38
CA LEU A 124 -10.43 -13.67 2.84
C LEU A 124 -10.82 -13.06 4.18
N CYS A 125 -12.09 -12.69 4.34
CA CYS A 125 -12.70 -12.28 5.60
C CYS A 125 -14.06 -12.99 5.71
N ASP A 126 -14.12 -14.16 6.36
CA ASP A 126 -15.37 -14.90 6.50
C ASP A 126 -16.29 -14.34 7.61
N TYR A 127 -17.57 -14.74 7.61
CA TYR A 127 -18.54 -14.35 8.66
C TYR A 127 -18.18 -14.88 10.06
N GLN A 128 -17.18 -15.77 10.17
CA GLN A 128 -16.63 -16.25 11.44
C GLN A 128 -15.36 -15.49 11.84
N GLY A 129 -15.01 -14.41 11.14
CA GLY A 129 -13.89 -13.53 11.49
C GLY A 129 -12.51 -14.06 11.09
N ARG A 130 -12.41 -14.92 10.08
CA ARG A 130 -11.11 -15.41 9.58
C ARG A 130 -10.51 -14.48 8.55
N MET A 131 -9.23 -14.11 8.72
CA MET A 131 -8.50 -13.24 7.80
C MET A 131 -7.33 -13.97 7.13
N LEU A 132 -7.24 -13.97 5.80
CA LEU A 132 -6.01 -14.36 5.07
C LEU A 132 -5.13 -13.13 4.84
N LEU A 133 -3.90 -13.15 5.34
CA LEU A 133 -2.96 -12.03 5.29
C LEU A 133 -1.58 -12.47 4.77
N GLY A 134 -1.20 -11.96 3.60
CA GLY A 134 0.14 -12.12 3.02
C GLY A 134 1.11 -11.07 3.55
N LEU A 135 2.28 -11.50 4.02
CA LEU A 135 3.33 -10.65 4.59
C LEU A 135 4.72 -11.09 4.14
N ASP A 136 5.56 -10.11 3.85
CA ASP A 136 6.95 -10.32 3.47
C ASP A 136 7.85 -10.38 4.72
N ALA A 137 8.55 -11.49 4.89
CA ALA A 137 9.47 -11.73 6.00
C ALA A 137 10.94 -11.77 5.54
N CYS A 138 11.28 -11.10 4.44
CA CYS A 138 12.64 -11.11 3.91
C CYS A 138 13.63 -10.47 4.87
N ASP A 139 14.71 -11.20 5.18
CA ASP A 139 15.77 -10.77 6.10
C ASP A 139 17.10 -10.51 5.38
N ASP A 140 17.06 -10.37 4.06
CA ASP A 140 18.22 -10.07 3.21
C ASP A 140 18.19 -8.60 2.80
N ASP A 141 19.12 -7.79 3.34
CA ASP A 141 19.20 -6.35 3.09
C ASP A 141 19.35 -6.03 1.61
N GLU A 142 20.17 -6.79 0.88
CA GLU A 142 20.47 -6.53 -0.53
C GLU A 142 19.27 -6.89 -1.41
N LYS A 143 18.64 -8.04 -1.15
CA LYS A 143 17.45 -8.46 -1.87
C LYS A 143 16.31 -7.46 -1.68
N VAL A 144 16.11 -6.98 -0.44
CA VAL A 144 15.11 -5.95 -0.14
C VAL A 144 15.47 -4.61 -0.76
N TRP A 145 16.74 -4.19 -0.69
CA TRP A 145 17.16 -2.92 -1.29
C TRP A 145 16.91 -2.91 -2.80
N ARG A 146 17.36 -3.95 -3.51
CA ARG A 146 17.18 -4.09 -4.97
C ARG A 146 15.71 -4.11 -5.38
N SER A 147 14.81 -4.64 -4.56
CA SER A 147 13.39 -4.67 -4.91
C SER A 147 12.74 -3.28 -4.97
N TYR A 148 13.28 -2.30 -4.23
CA TYR A 148 12.79 -0.92 -4.22
C TYR A 148 13.75 0.09 -4.88
N ASN A 149 14.93 -0.36 -5.29
CA ASN A 149 15.94 0.39 -6.03
C ASN A 149 16.14 -0.26 -7.39
N ASP A 150 15.05 -0.25 -8.17
CA ASP A 150 14.94 -0.98 -9.42
C ASP A 150 15.75 -0.34 -10.56
N VAL A 151 16.13 -1.15 -11.54
CA VAL A 151 16.98 -0.74 -12.67
C VAL A 151 16.35 0.33 -13.57
N ASN A 152 15.02 0.46 -13.56
CA ASN A 152 14.28 1.42 -14.37
C ASN A 152 13.89 2.69 -13.57
N ASP A 153 14.37 2.80 -12.33
CA ASP A 153 14.08 3.89 -11.40
C ASP A 153 12.57 4.12 -11.17
N CYS A 154 11.75 3.09 -11.38
CA CYS A 154 10.29 3.17 -11.29
C CYS A 154 9.83 3.68 -9.93
N TRP A 155 10.36 3.11 -8.84
CA TRP A 155 9.97 3.50 -7.48
C TRP A 155 10.29 4.97 -7.17
N HIS A 156 11.49 5.43 -7.54
CA HIS A 156 11.87 6.81 -7.30
C HIS A 156 11.11 7.78 -8.21
N ARG A 157 10.81 7.40 -9.45
CA ARG A 157 9.96 8.20 -10.35
C ARG A 157 8.56 8.39 -9.79
N MET A 158 7.97 7.37 -9.17
CA MET A 158 6.68 7.50 -8.48
C MET A 158 6.76 8.49 -7.31
N ILE A 159 7.83 8.42 -6.51
CA ILE A 159 8.03 9.34 -5.39
C ILE A 159 8.19 10.78 -5.87
N ARG A 160 8.99 11.00 -6.93
CA ARG A 160 9.16 12.33 -7.54
C ARG A 160 7.82 12.86 -8.07
N ASN A 161 6.99 11.98 -8.65
CA ASN A 161 5.65 12.36 -9.08
C ASN A 161 4.78 12.84 -7.90
N GLY A 162 4.74 12.09 -6.79
CA GLY A 162 4.00 12.52 -5.60
C GLY A 162 4.51 13.84 -4.99
N LEU A 163 5.82 14.10 -5.05
CA LEU A 163 6.39 15.38 -4.66
C LEU A 163 5.95 16.52 -5.59
N VAL A 164 5.87 16.29 -6.91
CA VAL A 164 5.32 17.27 -7.87
C VAL A 164 3.84 17.53 -7.59
N LEU A 165 3.04 16.49 -7.36
CA LEU A 165 1.61 16.62 -7.05
C LEU A 165 1.37 17.42 -5.77
N SER A 166 2.26 17.30 -4.79
CA SER A 166 2.18 18.09 -3.55
C SER A 166 2.24 19.61 -3.78
N ASN A 167 2.90 20.09 -4.85
CA ASN A 167 2.89 21.51 -5.22
C ASN A 167 1.46 21.96 -5.55
N LYS A 168 0.72 21.14 -6.31
CA LYS A 168 -0.67 21.42 -6.70
C LYS A 168 -1.58 21.42 -5.47
N VAL A 169 -1.51 20.38 -4.64
CA VAL A 169 -2.37 20.23 -3.44
C VAL A 169 -2.12 21.36 -2.42
N LEU A 170 -0.86 21.78 -2.26
CA LEU A 170 -0.51 22.89 -1.37
C LEU A 170 -0.74 24.27 -2.01
N GLY A 171 -0.90 24.34 -3.33
CA GLY A 171 -1.09 25.59 -4.07
C GLY A 171 0.17 26.43 -4.23
N HIS A 172 1.35 25.84 -4.04
CA HIS A 172 2.64 26.54 -4.07
C HIS A 172 3.74 25.65 -4.68
N GLU A 173 4.58 26.23 -5.53
CA GLU A 173 5.75 25.56 -6.12
C GLU A 173 6.91 25.52 -5.09
N TRP A 174 6.88 24.55 -4.18
CA TRP A 174 7.90 24.38 -3.14
C TRP A 174 8.91 23.28 -3.49
N TYR A 175 8.47 22.24 -4.22
CA TYR A 175 9.31 21.16 -4.69
C TYR A 175 9.78 21.42 -6.12
N ARG A 176 11.11 21.41 -6.33
CA ARG A 176 11.77 21.45 -7.63
C ARG A 176 12.74 20.27 -7.73
N PRO A 177 12.62 19.36 -8.72
CA PRO A 177 13.40 18.12 -8.75
C PRO A 177 14.92 18.31 -8.59
N GLU A 178 15.48 19.39 -9.13
CA GLU A 178 16.90 19.72 -9.06
C GLU A 178 17.43 20.01 -7.65
N ASP A 179 16.55 20.25 -6.69
CA ASP A 179 16.91 20.54 -5.30
C ASP A 179 16.95 19.28 -4.41
N TRP A 180 16.57 18.12 -4.95
CA TRP A 180 16.37 16.90 -4.19
C TRP A 180 16.99 15.67 -4.86
N GLU A 181 17.48 14.76 -4.04
CA GLU A 181 17.76 13.38 -4.43
C GLU A 181 16.76 12.43 -3.77
N VAL A 182 16.30 11.40 -4.49
CA VAL A 182 15.44 10.34 -3.94
C VAL A 182 16.27 9.08 -3.78
N ILE A 183 16.28 8.53 -2.56
CA ILE A 183 17.15 7.41 -2.20
C ILE A 183 16.37 6.37 -1.40
N GLY A 184 16.61 5.10 -1.71
CA GLY A 184 16.17 3.96 -0.90
C GLY A 184 17.22 3.55 0.13
N VAL A 185 16.80 3.35 1.37
CA VAL A 185 17.67 3.03 2.50
C VAL A 185 17.09 1.85 3.29
N CYS A 186 17.87 0.77 3.40
CA CYS A 186 17.58 -0.32 4.33
C CYS A 186 18.06 0.04 5.74
N HIS A 187 17.18 -0.13 6.72
CA HIS A 187 17.48 0.04 8.13
C HIS A 187 17.05 -1.21 8.89
N ARG A 188 17.87 -1.66 9.85
CA ARG A 188 17.50 -2.71 10.79
C ARG A 188 17.04 -2.09 12.10
N ARG A 189 15.72 -2.09 12.31
CA ARG A 189 15.10 -1.81 13.61
C ARG A 189 15.09 -3.09 14.42
N SER A 190 16.26 -3.48 14.90
CA SER A 190 16.56 -4.83 15.42
C SER A 190 15.37 -5.46 16.18
N PRO A 191 14.86 -6.62 15.73
CA PRO A 191 15.36 -7.43 14.62
C PRO A 191 14.82 -7.06 13.22
N THR A 192 13.81 -6.19 13.12
CA THR A 192 13.05 -5.97 11.88
C THR A 192 13.86 -5.26 10.80
N LEU A 193 13.98 -5.86 9.61
CA LEU A 193 14.47 -5.17 8.42
C LEU A 193 13.37 -4.25 7.87
N THR A 194 13.76 -3.02 7.54
CA THR A 194 12.87 -2.02 6.95
C THR A 194 13.54 -1.41 5.73
N HIS A 195 12.79 -1.21 4.65
CA HIS A 195 13.20 -0.32 3.57
C HIS A 195 12.43 0.98 3.68
N ARG A 196 13.11 2.09 3.46
CA ARG A 196 12.52 3.42 3.42
C ARG A 196 13.00 4.14 2.17
N CYS A 197 12.11 4.83 1.48
CA CYS A 197 12.55 5.89 0.57
C CYS A 197 12.49 7.25 1.26
N VAL A 198 13.49 8.07 0.96
CA VAL A 198 13.57 9.47 1.40
C VAL A 198 13.84 10.38 0.21
N ALA A 199 13.27 11.58 0.26
CA ALA A 199 13.72 12.71 -0.55
C ALA A 199 14.63 13.56 0.32
N ARG A 200 15.91 13.69 -0.06
CA ARG A 200 16.91 14.46 0.66
C ARG A 200 17.23 15.75 -0.08
N ALA A 201 17.20 16.88 0.63
CA ALA A 201 17.56 18.16 0.05
C ALA A 201 19.07 18.18 -0.26
N ILE A 202 19.47 18.45 -1.50
CA ILE A 202 20.89 18.56 -1.87
C ILE A 202 21.43 19.99 -1.76
N ARG A 203 20.52 20.95 -1.56
CA ARG A 203 20.81 22.37 -1.30
C ARG A 203 19.76 22.96 -0.37
N VAL A 204 19.90 24.23 -0.03
CA VAL A 204 18.87 24.93 0.76
C VAL A 204 17.59 25.06 -0.04
N VAL A 205 16.46 24.62 0.53
CA VAL A 205 15.11 24.77 -0.07
C VAL A 205 14.27 25.69 0.81
N ARG A 206 13.59 26.65 0.19
CA ARG A 206 12.73 27.63 0.88
C ARG A 206 11.42 27.84 0.15
N CYS A 207 10.32 27.88 0.89
CA CYS A 207 9.02 28.31 0.40
C CYS A 207 8.35 29.15 1.49
N GLU A 208 8.48 30.48 1.38
CA GLU A 208 7.94 31.43 2.37
C GLU A 208 6.42 31.31 2.57
N PRO A 209 5.58 31.16 1.52
CA PRO A 209 4.13 31.01 1.71
C PRO A 209 3.73 29.79 2.56
N LEU A 210 4.58 28.75 2.60
CA LEU A 210 4.37 27.54 3.37
C LEU A 210 5.17 27.49 4.68
N ASP A 211 5.95 28.54 4.98
CA ASP A 211 6.93 28.55 6.09
C ASP A 211 7.84 27.30 6.08
N LEU A 212 8.26 26.88 4.88
CA LEU A 212 9.12 25.72 4.68
C LEU A 212 10.57 26.13 4.48
N HIS A 213 11.45 25.49 5.24
CA HIS A 213 12.88 25.56 5.10
C HIS A 213 13.48 24.16 5.23
N PHE A 214 14.40 23.83 4.32
CA PHE A 214 15.27 22.66 4.42
C PHE A 214 16.73 23.07 4.27
N ALA A 215 17.57 22.60 5.18
CA ALA A 215 19.02 22.62 5.02
C ALA A 215 19.48 21.43 4.14
N PRO A 216 20.66 21.53 3.48
CA PRO A 216 21.23 20.40 2.76
C PRO A 216 21.38 19.19 3.70
N GLY A 217 20.95 18.02 3.23
CA GLY A 217 20.95 16.77 3.99
C GLY A 217 19.67 16.48 4.76
N GLU A 218 18.75 17.43 4.92
CA GLU A 218 17.46 17.17 5.56
C GLU A 218 16.55 16.32 4.66
N GLU A 219 15.79 15.43 5.30
CA GLU A 219 15.04 14.37 4.62
C GLU A 219 13.54 14.48 4.83
N ILE A 220 12.78 14.14 3.79
CA ILE A 220 11.37 13.84 3.82
C ILE A 220 11.24 12.32 3.67
N VAL A 221 10.56 11.67 4.62
CA VAL A 221 10.23 10.25 4.52
C VAL A 221 9.00 10.09 3.64
N THR A 222 9.05 9.22 2.64
CA THR A 222 7.94 9.05 1.69
C THR A 222 7.15 7.78 1.96
N ASN A 223 7.84 6.70 2.28
CA ASN A 223 7.25 5.38 2.50
C ASN A 223 8.21 4.52 3.31
N GLU A 224 7.67 3.54 4.03
CA GLU A 224 8.44 2.58 4.83
C GLU A 224 7.79 1.19 4.69
N TRP A 225 8.58 0.19 4.32
CA TRP A 225 8.15 -1.19 4.19
C TRP A 225 8.87 -2.04 5.23
N TYR A 226 8.08 -2.70 6.06
CA TYR A 226 8.58 -3.56 7.13
C TYR A 226 8.63 -5.01 6.67
N LYS A 227 9.68 -5.72 7.06
CA LYS A 227 9.88 -7.13 6.79
C LYS A 227 9.85 -7.89 8.11
N TYR A 228 8.65 -8.22 8.57
CA TYR A 228 8.45 -8.85 9.87
C TYR A 228 8.66 -10.35 9.77
N SER A 229 9.48 -10.90 10.66
CA SER A 229 9.61 -12.35 10.79
C SER A 229 8.30 -12.98 11.29
N PRO A 230 8.09 -14.29 11.05
CA PRO A 230 6.93 -15.00 11.59
C PRO A 230 6.79 -14.89 13.12
N ASN A 231 7.92 -14.84 13.83
CA ASN A 231 7.93 -14.69 15.29
C ASN A 231 7.46 -13.30 15.73
N GLU A 232 7.81 -12.25 14.99
CA GLU A 232 7.32 -10.90 15.24
C GLU A 232 5.82 -10.80 14.95
N MET A 233 5.38 -11.36 13.82
CA MET A 233 3.97 -11.34 13.45
C MET A 233 3.10 -12.11 14.44
N GLN A 234 3.55 -13.26 14.94
CA GLN A 234 2.81 -14.00 15.97
C GLN A 234 2.54 -13.16 17.22
N LYS A 235 3.49 -12.32 17.64
CA LYS A 235 3.31 -11.39 18.76
C LYS A 235 2.32 -10.27 18.41
N GLN A 236 2.42 -9.71 17.20
CA GLN A 236 1.51 -8.66 16.74
C GLN A 236 0.06 -9.16 16.67
N PHE A 237 -0.16 -10.36 16.13
CA PHE A 237 -1.48 -11.00 16.08
C PHE A 237 -2.05 -11.17 17.50
N GLY A 238 -1.29 -11.75 18.42
CA GLY A 238 -1.72 -11.91 19.81
C GLY A 238 -2.03 -10.57 20.50
N GLY A 239 -1.27 -9.51 20.19
CA GLY A 239 -1.48 -8.18 20.73
C GLY A 239 -2.79 -7.52 20.32
N VAL A 240 -3.42 -7.98 19.22
CA VAL A 240 -4.71 -7.48 18.72
C VAL A 240 -5.83 -8.51 18.85
N GLY A 241 -5.63 -9.59 19.61
CA GLY A 241 -6.64 -10.64 19.81
C GLY A 241 -6.85 -11.55 18.60
N LEU A 242 -5.84 -11.68 17.73
CA LEU A 242 -5.86 -12.61 16.59
C LEU A 242 -4.97 -13.82 16.86
N SER A 243 -5.48 -14.99 16.51
CA SER A 243 -4.78 -16.27 16.54
C SER A 243 -4.42 -16.71 15.12
N ASN A 244 -3.16 -17.09 14.91
CA ASN A 244 -2.69 -17.74 13.68
C ASN A 244 -3.13 -19.21 13.68
N ILE A 245 -4.15 -19.54 12.87
CA ILE A 245 -4.69 -20.89 12.74
C ILE A 245 -3.82 -21.73 11.81
N ARG A 246 -3.33 -21.11 10.74
CA ARG A 246 -2.53 -21.79 9.72
C ARG A 246 -1.64 -20.79 9.01
N GLN A 247 -0.49 -21.23 8.56
CA GLN A 247 0.42 -20.43 7.74
C GLN A 247 0.99 -21.23 6.58
N TRP A 248 1.27 -20.56 5.48
CA TRP A 248 1.89 -21.12 4.30
C TRP A 248 3.09 -20.28 3.88
N LYS A 249 4.06 -20.93 3.23
CA LYS A 249 5.20 -20.24 2.61
C LYS A 249 5.69 -21.02 1.40
N LEU A 250 6.44 -20.36 0.54
CA LEU A 250 7.29 -21.05 -0.41
C LEU A 250 8.60 -21.51 0.25
N PRO A 251 9.13 -22.69 -0.13
CA PRO A 251 10.49 -23.06 0.27
C PRO A 251 11.56 -22.08 -0.21
N SER A 252 11.33 -21.44 -1.36
CA SER A 252 12.29 -20.56 -2.05
C SER A 252 12.08 -19.06 -1.81
N GLY A 253 10.98 -18.67 -1.14
CA GLY A 253 10.55 -17.28 -1.02
C GLY A 253 10.40 -16.84 0.45
N PRO A 254 10.56 -15.55 0.75
CA PRO A 254 10.44 -15.03 2.11
C PRO A 254 9.01 -14.64 2.49
N VAL A 255 8.05 -14.74 1.57
CA VAL A 255 6.65 -14.36 1.79
C VAL A 255 5.89 -15.48 2.51
N TYR A 256 5.03 -15.08 3.46
CA TYR A 256 4.15 -15.94 4.22
C TYR A 256 2.70 -15.49 4.06
N ASP A 257 1.79 -16.45 3.93
CA ASP A 257 0.36 -16.21 4.10
C ASP A 257 -0.09 -16.78 5.44
N TYR A 258 -0.83 -15.98 6.21
CA TYR A 258 -1.39 -16.35 7.51
C TYR A 258 -2.91 -16.39 7.43
N LEU A 259 -3.51 -17.48 7.88
CA LEU A 259 -4.92 -17.56 8.21
C LEU A 259 -5.10 -17.25 9.69
N LEU A 260 -5.71 -16.12 9.96
CA LEU A 260 -5.97 -15.61 11.29
C LEU A 260 -7.44 -15.80 11.66
N ALA A 261 -7.76 -15.86 12.95
CA ALA A 261 -9.11 -15.69 13.47
C ALA A 261 -9.08 -14.94 14.80
N LEU A 262 -10.22 -14.43 15.24
CA LEU A 262 -10.38 -13.90 16.59
C LEU A 262 -10.10 -15.00 17.62
N ALA A 263 -9.29 -14.64 18.62
CA ALA A 263 -8.90 -15.50 19.73
C ALA A 263 -10.01 -15.67 20.77
#